data_AF-A0A8S9MZM4-F1
#
_entry.id   AF-A0A8S9MZM4-F1
#
_cell.length_a   1.000
_cell.length_b   1.000
_cell.length_c   1.000
_cell.angle_alpha   90.00
_cell.angle_beta   90.00
_cell.angle_gamma   90.00
#
_symmetry.space_group_name_H-M   'P 1'
#
loop_
_entity.id
_entity.type
_entity.pdbx_description
1 polymer ?
#
loop_
_entity_poly.entity_id
_entity_poly.type
_entity_poly.pdbx_seq_one_letter_code
_entity_poly.pdbx_strand_id
1 'polypeptide(L)'
;MAEEISKSAGDSSAATAAATNAAKSKWKILRPNSLRWIPTSTDNTIAAEKRLLSILKTPYVQEKVNIGSGPPGSKVRWFRSSSNESRYINTVTFDAKEGSPTLVMVHGYGASQGFFFRNFDALASRFRVIAIDQLG
;
A
#
# COMPACT_ATOMS: atom_id res chain seq x y z
N MET A 1 -64.49 -1.24 48.15
CA MET A 1 -65.19 -1.54 46.87
C MET A 1 -64.23 -1.11 45.77
N ALA A 2 -63.58 -1.91 44.93
CA ALA A 2 -63.45 -3.35 44.69
C ALA A 2 -62.10 -3.52 43.93
N GLU A 3 -61.25 -4.47 44.34
CA GLU A 3 -60.82 -5.68 43.60
C GLU A 3 -60.17 -5.50 42.20
N GLU A 4 -59.02 -6.17 42.06
CA GLU A 4 -58.28 -6.55 40.85
C GLU A 4 -59.14 -7.30 39.81
N ILE A 5 -58.69 -7.33 38.54
CA ILE A 5 -58.38 -8.58 37.79
C ILE A 5 -57.76 -8.29 36.40
N SER A 6 -56.68 -9.02 36.15
CA SER A 6 -55.88 -9.28 34.95
C SER A 6 -56.60 -9.40 33.58
N LYS A 7 -55.88 -9.17 32.45
CA LYS A 7 -55.28 -10.23 31.61
C LYS A 7 -54.50 -9.68 30.38
N SER A 8 -53.49 -10.45 30.00
CA SER A 8 -52.45 -10.28 28.98
C SER A 8 -52.89 -10.28 27.51
N ALA A 9 -52.18 -9.51 26.67
CA ALA A 9 -51.67 -9.89 25.35
C ALA A 9 -50.52 -8.91 25.01
N GLY A 10 -49.28 -9.31 24.76
CA GLY A 10 -48.84 -10.48 24.03
C GLY A 10 -48.31 -10.04 22.67
N ASP A 11 -47.03 -9.67 22.64
CA ASP A 11 -46.09 -10.09 21.59
C ASP A 11 -46.14 -9.46 20.18
N SER A 12 -46.20 -8.13 20.07
CA SER A 12 -46.11 -7.42 18.76
C SER A 12 -44.76 -6.74 18.48
N SER A 13 -43.80 -6.79 19.42
CA SER A 13 -42.52 -6.05 19.32
C SER A 13 -41.34 -6.91 18.85
N ALA A 14 -41.41 -8.23 18.98
CA ALA A 14 -40.32 -9.13 18.60
C ALA A 14 -40.31 -9.46 17.09
N ALA A 15 -41.49 -9.55 16.47
CA ALA A 15 -41.64 -9.90 15.06
C ALA A 15 -41.13 -8.80 14.10
N THR A 16 -41.28 -7.53 14.47
CA THR A 16 -40.80 -6.37 13.70
C THR A 16 -39.28 -6.16 13.80
N ALA A 17 -38.67 -6.57 14.91
CA ALA A 17 -37.21 -6.58 15.07
C ALA A 17 -36.54 -7.75 14.33
N ALA A 18 -37.21 -8.90 14.23
CA ALA A 18 -36.70 -10.05 13.47
C ALA A 18 -36.74 -9.82 11.94
N ALA A 19 -37.80 -9.19 11.43
CA ALA A 19 -37.95 -8.90 10.00
C ALA A 19 -36.92 -7.89 9.46
N THR A 20 -36.53 -6.90 10.28
CA THR A 20 -35.54 -5.89 9.91
C THR A 20 -34.10 -6.41 9.92
N ASN A 21 -33.80 -7.43 10.75
CA ASN A 21 -32.50 -8.10 10.76
C ASN A 21 -32.35 -9.17 9.67
N ALA A 22 -33.44 -9.86 9.29
CA ALA A 22 -33.43 -10.81 8.17
C ALA A 22 -33.24 -10.14 6.79
N ALA A 23 -33.71 -8.90 6.64
CA ALA A 23 -33.57 -8.13 5.39
C ALA A 23 -32.16 -7.56 5.17
N LYS A 24 -31.42 -7.27 6.26
CA LYS A 24 -30.05 -6.73 6.19
C LYS A 24 -28.99 -7.80 5.90
N SER A 25 -29.31 -9.09 6.02
CA SER A 25 -28.34 -10.18 5.81
C SER A 25 -28.21 -10.61 4.34
N LYS A 26 -29.19 -10.29 3.49
CA LYS A 26 -29.24 -10.73 2.08
C LYS A 26 -28.47 -9.85 1.09
N TRP A 27 -27.90 -8.73 1.58
CA TRP A 27 -27.06 -7.81 0.79
C TRP A 27 -25.58 -7.90 1.15
N LYS A 28 -25.13 -9.01 1.75
CA LYS A 28 -23.72 -9.40 1.65
C LYS A 28 -23.47 -9.87 0.23
N ILE A 29 -23.43 -8.90 -0.69
CA ILE A 29 -22.94 -9.05 -2.05
C ILE A 29 -21.59 -9.76 -1.92
N LEU A 30 -21.54 -11.03 -2.30
CA LEU A 30 -20.30 -11.75 -2.52
C LEU A 30 -19.54 -10.97 -3.58
N ARG A 31 -18.68 -10.03 -3.16
CA ARG A 31 -17.68 -9.48 -4.06
C ARG A 31 -16.72 -10.62 -4.35
N PRO A 32 -16.66 -11.15 -5.59
CA PRO A 32 -15.75 -12.23 -5.89
C PRO A 32 -14.34 -11.75 -5.56
N ASN A 33 -13.55 -12.60 -4.89
CA ASN A 33 -12.18 -12.29 -4.49
C ASN A 33 -11.28 -11.88 -5.69
N SER A 34 -11.73 -12.13 -6.92
CA SER A 34 -11.09 -11.70 -8.17
C SER A 34 -11.23 -10.20 -8.48
N LEU A 35 -12.24 -9.51 -7.92
CA LEU A 35 -12.38 -8.05 -7.99
C LEU A 35 -11.73 -7.34 -6.81
N ARG A 36 -11.23 -8.10 -5.83
CA ARG A 36 -10.38 -7.55 -4.77
C ARG A 36 -9.04 -7.25 -5.42
N TRP A 37 -8.55 -6.02 -5.30
CA TRP A 37 -7.17 -5.68 -5.65
C TRP A 37 -6.25 -6.71 -4.98
N ILE A 38 -5.73 -7.64 -5.78
CA ILE A 38 -4.78 -8.64 -5.31
C ILE A 38 -3.46 -7.89 -5.31
N PRO A 39 -2.86 -7.61 -4.14
CA PRO A 39 -1.50 -7.11 -4.14
C PRO A 39 -0.67 -8.13 -4.91
N THR A 40 -0.09 -7.73 -6.04
CA THR A 40 0.90 -8.55 -6.73
C THR A 40 1.89 -9.03 -5.68
N SER A 41 2.18 -10.34 -5.66
CA SER A 41 3.13 -10.90 -4.68
C SER A 41 4.39 -10.06 -4.70
N THR A 42 4.92 -9.71 -3.52
CA THR A 42 6.15 -8.92 -3.39
C THR A 42 7.29 -9.50 -4.23
N ASP A 43 7.36 -10.83 -4.29
CA ASP A 43 8.35 -11.56 -5.09
C ASP A 43 8.19 -11.31 -6.60
N ASN A 44 6.95 -11.25 -7.09
CA ASN A 44 6.67 -10.96 -8.48
C ASN A 44 7.03 -9.51 -8.84
N THR A 45 6.79 -8.56 -7.92
CA THR A 45 7.21 -7.17 -8.10
C THR A 45 8.73 -7.07 -8.16
N ILE A 46 9.44 -7.73 -7.24
CA ILE A 46 10.91 -7.77 -7.23
C ILE A 46 11.45 -8.44 -8.50
N ALA A 47 10.85 -9.55 -8.93
CA ALA A 47 11.27 -10.25 -10.16
C ALA A 47 11.05 -9.39 -11.41
N ALA A 48 9.91 -8.72 -11.51
CA ALA A 48 9.62 -7.81 -12.61
C ALA A 48 10.59 -6.61 -12.64
N GLU A 49 10.88 -6.03 -11.48
CA GLU A 49 11.87 -4.96 -11.34
C GLU A 49 13.26 -5.42 -11.77
N LYS A 50 13.75 -6.55 -11.26
CA LYS A 50 15.04 -7.11 -11.66
C LYS A 50 15.13 -7.34 -13.17
N ARG A 51 14.05 -7.86 -13.77
CA ARG A 51 13.96 -8.06 -15.23
C ARG A 51 13.98 -6.75 -16.00
N LEU A 52 13.40 -5.68 -15.45
CA LEU A 52 13.40 -4.37 -16.06
C LEU A 52 14.79 -3.73 -15.99
N LEU A 53 15.41 -3.76 -14.80
CA LEU A 53 16.72 -3.17 -14.55
C LEU A 53 17.84 -3.94 -15.28
N SER A 54 17.68 -5.23 -15.55
CA SER A 54 18.64 -6.01 -16.34
C SER A 54 18.78 -5.55 -17.80
N ILE A 55 17.86 -4.72 -18.31
CA ILE A 55 17.91 -4.15 -19.66
C ILE A 55 18.87 -2.95 -19.72
N LEU A 56 19.13 -2.32 -18.58
CA LEU A 56 19.96 -1.12 -18.49
C LEU A 56 21.41 -1.44 -18.80
N LYS A 57 22.07 -0.52 -19.51
CA LYS A 57 23.47 -0.65 -19.86
C LYS A 57 24.38 -0.01 -18.83
N THR A 58 23.90 1.05 -18.18
CA THR A 58 24.65 1.78 -17.17
C THR A 58 24.70 0.99 -15.87
N PRO A 59 25.88 0.79 -15.25
CA PRO A 59 25.99 0.18 -13.94
C PRO A 59 25.16 0.94 -12.90
N TYR A 60 24.52 0.19 -12.01
CA TYR A 60 23.69 0.74 -10.95
C TYR A 60 23.84 -0.05 -9.67
N VAL A 61 23.52 0.61 -8.55
CA VAL A 61 23.45 0.03 -7.23
C VAL A 61 22.01 0.12 -6.75
N GLN A 62 21.39 -1.02 -6.45
CA GLN A 62 20.05 -1.08 -5.87
C GLN A 62 20.14 -1.40 -4.39
N GLU A 63 19.55 -0.55 -3.55
CA GLU A 63 19.62 -0.65 -2.10
C GLU A 63 18.24 -0.44 -1.47
N LYS A 64 18.05 -1.06 -0.31
CA LYS A 64 16.94 -0.77 0.60
C LYS A 64 17.46 0.20 1.66
N VAL A 65 17.27 1.49 1.43
CA VAL A 65 17.77 2.55 2.31
C VAL A 65 16.89 2.62 3.55
N ASN A 66 17.47 2.43 4.73
CA ASN A 66 16.76 2.50 6.00
C ASN A 66 16.40 3.96 6.30
N ILE A 67 15.10 4.24 6.51
CA ILE A 67 14.59 5.56 6.87
C ILE A 67 14.23 5.67 8.36
N GLY A 68 14.55 4.64 9.15
CA GLY A 68 14.25 4.57 10.57
C GLY A 68 12.84 4.09 10.88
N SER A 69 12.49 4.16 12.16
CA SER A 69 11.15 3.88 12.67
C SER A 69 10.33 5.17 12.76
N GLY A 70 9.01 5.04 12.95
CA GLY A 70 8.19 6.19 13.31
C GLY A 70 8.62 6.78 14.67
N PRO A 71 8.21 8.02 14.98
CA PRO A 71 8.48 8.62 16.28
C PRO A 71 7.96 7.74 17.42
N PRO A 72 8.70 7.59 18.53
CA PRO A 72 8.22 6.87 19.71
C PRO A 72 6.86 7.41 20.18
N GLY A 73 5.90 6.52 20.43
CA GLY A 73 4.55 6.91 20.84
C GLY A 73 3.64 7.41 19.71
N SER A 74 4.09 7.43 18.46
CA SER A 74 3.23 7.78 17.33
C SER A 74 2.14 6.72 17.11
N LYS A 75 0.87 7.15 17.15
CA LYS A 75 -0.28 6.32 16.78
C LYS A 75 -0.46 6.22 15.25
N VAL A 76 0.38 6.92 14.48
CA VAL A 76 0.31 6.98 13.02
C VAL A 76 0.82 5.66 12.45
N ARG A 77 -0.14 4.80 12.12
CA ARG A 77 0.10 3.59 11.35
C ARG A 77 0.24 3.98 9.88
N TRP A 78 1.46 4.22 9.44
CA TRP A 78 1.73 4.38 8.01
C TRP A 78 1.60 3.02 7.34
N PHE A 79 0.72 2.91 6.34
CA PHE A 79 0.54 1.74 5.47
C PHE A 79 0.75 0.39 6.17
N ARG A 80 -0.21 -0.01 7.01
CA ARG A 80 -0.25 -1.30 7.73
C ARG A 80 0.92 -1.60 8.69
N SER A 81 2.00 -0.82 8.72
CA SER A 81 3.16 -1.00 9.60
C SER A 81 2.89 -0.53 11.03
N SER A 82 3.56 -1.15 12.00
CA SER A 82 3.64 -0.67 13.38
C SER A 82 4.62 0.51 13.49
N SER A 83 4.49 1.36 14.51
CA SER A 83 5.34 2.56 14.66
C SER A 83 6.82 2.23 14.92
N ASN A 84 7.10 1.03 15.44
CA ASN A 84 8.42 0.68 15.98
C ASN A 84 9.29 -0.15 15.03
N GLU A 85 8.78 -0.54 13.86
CA GLU A 85 9.55 -1.26 12.86
C GLU A 85 10.40 -0.31 12.00
N SER A 86 11.64 -0.71 11.69
CA SER A 86 12.47 -0.02 10.71
C SER A 86 11.86 -0.13 9.32
N ARG A 87 11.94 0.97 8.57
CA ARG A 87 11.37 1.06 7.23
C ARG A 87 12.45 1.29 6.21
N TYR A 88 12.18 0.86 5.00
CA TYR A 88 13.14 0.92 3.92
C TYR A 88 12.49 1.53 2.68
N ILE A 89 13.25 2.38 2.00
CA ILE A 89 12.93 2.88 0.67
C ILE A 89 13.78 2.11 -0.32
N ASN A 90 13.13 1.56 -1.35
CA ASN A 90 13.84 0.97 -2.47
C ASN A 90 14.46 2.12 -3.28
N THR A 91 15.75 2.04 -3.53
CA THR A 91 16.53 3.11 -4.18
C THR A 91 17.46 2.51 -5.21
N VAL A 92 17.48 3.09 -6.40
CA VAL A 92 18.44 2.75 -7.47
C VAL A 92 19.32 3.96 -7.73
N THR A 93 20.62 3.76 -7.60
CA THR A 93 21.65 4.78 -7.79
C THR A 93 22.50 4.46 -9.00
N PHE A 94 22.69 5.45 -9.88
CA PHE A 94 23.66 5.42 -10.96
C PHE A 94 24.74 6.43 -10.64
N ASP A 95 25.97 5.94 -10.49
CA ASP A 95 27.11 6.81 -10.29
C ASP A 95 27.45 7.59 -11.56
N ALA A 96 28.07 8.75 -11.38
CA ALA A 96 28.50 9.63 -12.45
C ALA A 96 29.92 10.12 -12.18
N LYS A 97 30.49 10.79 -13.17
CA LYS A 97 31.82 11.41 -13.03
C LYS A 97 31.80 12.42 -11.89
N GLU A 98 32.93 12.54 -11.20
CA GLU A 98 33.11 13.51 -10.13
C GLU A 98 32.75 14.93 -10.60
N GLY A 99 32.04 15.68 -9.75
CA GLY A 99 31.50 17.01 -10.07
C GLY A 99 30.19 17.02 -10.86
N SER A 100 29.62 15.86 -11.23
CA SER A 100 28.31 15.82 -11.89
C SER A 100 27.18 16.20 -10.92
N PRO A 101 26.18 17.00 -11.36
CA PRO A 101 25.02 17.31 -10.53
C PRO A 101 24.20 16.06 -10.20
N THR A 102 23.55 16.07 -9.04
CA THR A 102 22.67 14.96 -8.61
C THR A 102 21.23 15.21 -9.06
N LEU A 103 20.61 14.20 -9.67
CA LEU A 103 19.22 14.19 -10.07
C LEU A 103 18.46 13.15 -9.25
N VAL A 104 17.50 13.61 -8.45
CA VAL A 104 16.59 12.73 -7.69
C VAL A 104 15.29 12.56 -8.47
N MET A 105 14.92 11.30 -8.73
CA MET A 105 13.74 10.94 -9.51
C MET A 105 12.70 10.26 -8.62
N VAL A 106 11.50 10.85 -8.59
CA VAL A 106 10.37 10.37 -7.79
C VAL A 106 9.21 10.07 -8.72
N HIS A 107 8.71 8.85 -8.70
CA HIS A 107 7.60 8.44 -9.57
C HIS A 107 6.24 8.96 -9.04
N GLY A 108 5.22 8.91 -9.90
CA GLY A 108 3.84 9.26 -9.55
C GLY A 108 3.06 8.11 -8.90
N TYR A 109 1.80 8.39 -8.54
CA TYR A 109 0.90 7.41 -7.92
C TYR A 109 0.72 6.15 -8.79
N GLY A 110 0.76 4.97 -8.16
CA GLY A 110 0.56 3.68 -8.83
C GLY A 110 1.71 3.22 -9.72
N ALA A 111 2.85 3.92 -9.69
CA ALA A 111 4.06 3.55 -10.39
C ALA A 111 5.16 3.10 -9.40
N SER A 112 6.33 2.76 -9.94
CA SER A 112 7.59 2.61 -9.22
C SER A 112 8.68 3.35 -9.96
N GLN A 113 9.89 3.39 -9.42
CA GLN A 113 11.11 3.91 -10.03
C GLN A 113 11.42 3.27 -11.39
N GLY A 114 10.94 2.04 -11.61
CA GLY A 114 10.97 1.38 -12.92
C GLY A 114 10.24 2.15 -14.03
N PHE A 115 9.33 3.06 -13.69
CA PHE A 115 8.70 3.98 -14.65
C PHE A 115 9.71 4.75 -15.50
N PHE A 116 10.88 5.05 -14.93
CA PHE A 116 11.94 5.81 -15.59
C PHE A 116 12.95 4.94 -16.36
N PHE A 117 12.73 3.64 -16.53
CA PHE A 117 13.77 2.73 -17.02
C PHE A 117 14.40 3.14 -18.36
N ARG A 118 13.62 3.71 -19.28
CA ARG A 118 14.14 4.18 -20.58
C ARG A 118 14.96 5.48 -20.48
N ASN A 119 14.84 6.20 -19.37
CA ASN A 119 15.52 7.46 -19.15
C ASN A 119 16.87 7.27 -18.44
N PHE A 120 17.05 6.19 -17.68
CA PHE A 120 18.23 6.02 -16.83
C PHE A 120 19.55 6.10 -17.58
N ASP A 121 19.72 5.35 -18.68
CA ASP A 121 20.98 5.36 -19.43
C ASP A 121 21.32 6.75 -19.98
N ALA A 122 20.32 7.50 -20.45
CA ALA A 122 20.53 8.84 -21.00
C ALA A 122 20.81 9.88 -19.90
N LEU A 123 20.17 9.77 -18.73
CA LEU A 123 20.34 10.71 -17.63
C LEU A 123 21.63 10.45 -16.85
N ALA A 124 21.97 9.18 -16.63
CA ALA A 124 23.18 8.78 -15.92
C ALA A 124 24.47 9.19 -16.66
N SER A 125 24.39 9.47 -17.97
CA SER A 125 25.54 10.01 -18.72
C SER A 125 25.88 11.47 -18.37
N ARG A 126 25.03 12.17 -17.61
CA ARG A 126 25.15 13.61 -17.28
C ARG A 126 24.98 13.91 -15.80
N PHE A 127 24.24 13.09 -15.08
CA PHE A 127 23.87 13.28 -13.68
C PHE A 127 24.23 12.05 -12.87
N ARG A 128 24.55 12.25 -11.59
CA ARG A 128 24.40 11.19 -10.59
C ARG A 128 22.89 10.99 -10.40
N VAL A 129 22.35 9.85 -10.82
CA VAL A 129 20.90 9.60 -10.76
C VAL A 129 20.57 8.80 -9.52
N ILE A 130 19.56 9.25 -8.77
CA ILE A 130 19.00 8.54 -7.62
C ILE A 130 17.50 8.43 -7.85
N ALA A 131 17.01 7.22 -8.13
CA ALA A 131 15.59 6.95 -8.26
C ALA A 131 15.08 6.29 -6.98
N ILE A 132 13.94 6.76 -6.47
CA ILE A 132 13.34 6.25 -5.22
C ILE A 132 11.91 5.80 -5.43
N ASP A 133 11.55 4.70 -4.77
CA ASP A 133 10.16 4.27 -4.63
C ASP A 133 9.49 4.98 -3.45
N GLN A 134 8.34 5.61 -3.70
CA GLN A 134 7.49 6.12 -2.64
C GLN A 134 6.93 4.98 -1.79
N LEU A 135 6.69 5.25 -0.50
CA LEU A 135 6.04 4.29 0.38
C LEU A 135 4.55 4.14 0.01
N GLY A 136 4.12 2.94 -0.36
CA GLY A 136 2.73 2.62 -0.72
C GLY A 136 2.64 1.41 -1.62
#